data_AF-A0A8B8ENA5-F1
#
_entry.id   AF-A0A8B8ENA5-F1
#
_cell.length_a   1.000
_cell.length_b   1.000
_cell.length_c   1.000
_cell.angle_alpha   90.00
_cell.angle_beta   90.00
_cell.angle_gamma   90.00
#
_symmetry.space_group_name_H-M   'P 1'
#
loop_
_entity.id
_entity.type
_entity.pdbx_description
1 polymer ?
#
loop_
_entity_poly.entity_id
_entity_poly.type
_entity_poly.pdbx_seq_one_letter_code
_entity_poly.pdbx_strand_id
1 'polypeptide(L)'
;MFLGLSLLVLGSGLIFLFTQTTWQHTGFLKFNEPHSLFEGEFIDEHYFQRVGIYGHIGFLDRRNMTNQNSPSEDGWVRMFEIHDLRHEYKSILIKLEFSNDRKYLQVTKIIPNYNETTECFNLDMTADNLKIISDPSCSKTFSPSTKTHKIIFKFEYVSPTNHLILGDIRYNVKGTVNGSCEQGLATEDPITGNSYIMVGNFTTALRYYQVREDFQNNGYMIPGNSTHTPILEFYSSQKHLEDITSVWKTGFFGCKYSGSVSPHQDSTLSTDCDV
;
A
#
# COMPACT_ATOMS: atom_id res chain seq x y z
N MET A 1 43.06 -9.61 -40.46
CA MET A 1 42.35 -9.33 -39.19
C MET A 1 41.20 -8.34 -39.38
N PHE A 2 41.41 -7.18 -40.01
CA PHE A 2 40.37 -6.16 -40.23
C PHE A 2 39.18 -6.62 -41.09
N LEU A 3 39.43 -7.39 -42.15
CA LEU A 3 38.39 -7.81 -43.11
C LEU A 3 37.31 -8.71 -42.47
N GLY A 4 37.71 -9.60 -41.56
CA GLY A 4 36.78 -10.45 -40.81
C GLY A 4 35.94 -9.67 -39.80
N LEU A 5 36.53 -8.64 -39.17
CA LEU A 5 35.82 -7.77 -38.24
C LEU A 5 34.77 -6.92 -38.97
N SER A 6 35.11 -6.39 -40.14
CA SER A 6 34.17 -5.65 -40.98
C SER A 6 32.99 -6.51 -41.45
N LEU A 7 33.25 -7.77 -41.83
CA LEU A 7 32.21 -8.71 -42.22
C LEU A 7 31.26 -9.07 -41.06
N LEU A 8 31.78 -9.20 -39.84
CA LEU A 8 30.96 -9.45 -38.64
C LEU A 8 30.09 -8.23 -38.28
N VAL A 9 30.63 -7.02 -38.39
CA VAL A 9 29.86 -5.78 -38.15
C VAL A 9 28.77 -5.59 -39.20
N LEU A 10 29.08 -5.85 -40.47
CA LEU A 10 28.08 -5.81 -41.55
C LEU A 10 27.01 -6.89 -41.38
N GLY A 11 27.43 -8.12 -41.04
CA GLY A 11 26.51 -9.24 -40.81
C GLY A 11 25.56 -8.97 -39.64
N SER A 12 26.07 -8.47 -38.52
CA SER A 12 25.24 -8.10 -37.36
C SER A 12 24.29 -6.94 -37.67
N GLY A 13 24.75 -5.92 -38.41
CA GLY A 13 23.89 -4.84 -38.87
C GLY A 13 22.75 -5.30 -39.80
N LEU A 14 23.04 -6.25 -40.70
CA LEU A 14 22.03 -6.84 -41.59
C LEU A 14 21.03 -7.70 -40.84
N ILE A 15 21.48 -8.53 -39.89
CA ILE A 15 20.59 -9.33 -39.04
C ILE A 15 19.65 -8.40 -38.26
N PHE A 16 20.18 -7.32 -37.67
CA PHE A 16 19.38 -6.32 -36.97
C PHE A 16 18.33 -5.66 -37.88
N LEU A 17 18.71 -5.22 -39.08
CA LEU A 17 17.77 -4.64 -40.04
C LEU A 17 16.66 -5.63 -40.45
N PHE A 18 17.00 -6.88 -40.74
CA PHE A 18 16.01 -7.88 -41.15
C PHE A 18 15.11 -8.36 -40.00
N THR A 19 15.58 -8.33 -38.76
CA THR A 19 14.77 -8.69 -37.59
C THR A 19 13.87 -7.56 -37.11
N GLN A 20 14.28 -6.30 -37.32
CA GLN A 20 13.58 -5.12 -36.81
C GLN A 20 12.79 -4.35 -37.88
N THR A 21 12.72 -4.80 -39.13
CA THR A 21 11.92 -4.14 -40.16
C THR A 21 10.92 -5.11 -40.80
N THR A 22 9.70 -4.63 -41.05
CA THR A 22 8.67 -5.38 -41.77
C THR A 22 8.36 -4.71 -43.09
N TRP A 23 8.09 -5.53 -44.10
CA TRP A 23 7.83 -5.04 -45.45
C TRP A 23 6.35 -4.68 -45.59
N GLN A 24 6.05 -3.40 -45.78
CA GLN A 24 4.68 -2.96 -46.09
C GLN A 24 4.38 -3.11 -47.59
N HIS A 25 3.12 -3.40 -47.92
CA HIS A 25 2.63 -3.53 -49.30
C HIS A 25 2.84 -2.27 -50.18
N THR A 26 3.25 -1.14 -49.59
CA THR A 26 3.59 0.12 -50.27
C THR A 26 5.06 0.22 -50.69
N GLY A 27 5.89 -0.80 -50.41
CA GLY A 27 7.27 -0.90 -50.91
C GLY A 27 8.35 -0.23 -50.05
N PHE A 28 7.97 0.41 -48.95
CA PHE A 28 8.93 0.97 -47.98
C PHE A 28 9.18 0.01 -46.81
N LEU A 29 10.44 -0.10 -46.39
CA LEU A 29 10.80 -0.75 -45.13
C LEU A 29 10.37 0.15 -43.98
N LYS A 30 9.36 -0.28 -43.22
CA LYS A 30 9.01 0.39 -41.99
C LYS A 30 9.79 -0.29 -40.87
N PHE A 31 10.43 0.50 -40.01
CA PHE A 31 10.93 -0.01 -38.76
C PHE A 31 9.75 -0.64 -38.03
N ASN A 32 9.89 -1.89 -37.61
CA ASN A 32 8.98 -2.52 -36.69
C ASN A 32 9.22 -1.77 -35.37
N GLU A 33 8.63 -0.58 -35.24
CA GLU A 33 8.51 0.06 -33.95
C GLU A 33 7.85 -1.00 -33.07
N PRO A 34 8.54 -1.48 -32.02
CA PRO A 34 7.92 -2.41 -31.12
C PRO A 34 6.71 -1.68 -30.57
N HIS A 35 5.52 -2.04 -31.06
CA HIS A 35 4.25 -1.53 -30.52
C HIS A 35 4.18 -1.84 -29.02
N SER A 36 4.96 -2.83 -28.57
CA SER A 36 5.44 -2.95 -27.21
C SER A 36 6.94 -3.33 -27.19
N LEU A 37 7.80 -2.51 -26.55
CA LEU A 37 9.08 -2.97 -25.97
C LEU A 37 8.85 -3.94 -24.78
N PHE A 38 7.59 -4.34 -24.59
CA PHE A 38 7.00 -5.07 -23.49
C PHE A 38 6.24 -6.27 -24.08
N GLU A 39 6.91 -7.10 -24.87
CA GLU A 39 6.42 -8.45 -25.27
C GLU A 39 6.60 -9.46 -24.13
N GLY A 40 6.15 -9.10 -22.95
CA GLY A 40 5.39 -10.02 -22.14
C GLY A 40 4.01 -9.39 -22.08
N GLU A 41 2.94 -10.16 -22.30
CA GLU A 41 1.66 -9.76 -21.72
C GLU A 41 1.97 -9.24 -20.33
N PHE A 42 1.56 -8.01 -20.01
CA PHE A 42 1.68 -7.50 -18.65
C PHE A 42 0.94 -8.55 -17.81
N ILE A 43 1.69 -9.47 -17.17
CA ILE A 43 1.14 -10.37 -16.17
C ILE A 43 0.92 -9.46 -14.98
N ASP A 44 -0.12 -8.62 -15.09
CA ASP A 44 -0.50 -7.62 -14.11
C ASP A 44 -0.58 -8.27 -12.73
N GLU A 45 -1.01 -9.52 -12.68
CA GLU A 45 -1.08 -10.32 -11.46
C GLU A 45 0.24 -10.37 -10.71
N HIS A 46 1.39 -10.51 -11.36
CA HIS A 46 2.68 -10.55 -10.66
C HIS A 46 2.98 -9.26 -9.89
N TYR A 47 2.62 -8.10 -10.46
CA TYR A 47 2.85 -6.79 -9.83
C TYR A 47 1.90 -6.50 -8.67
N PHE A 48 0.76 -7.21 -8.58
CA PHE A 48 -0.22 -6.99 -7.52
C PHE A 48 -0.37 -8.18 -6.57
N GLN A 49 0.29 -9.31 -6.86
CA GLN A 49 0.21 -10.50 -6.04
C GLN A 49 0.83 -10.24 -4.68
N ARG A 50 0.02 -10.43 -3.62
CA ARG A 50 0.43 -10.23 -2.22
C ARG A 50 0.91 -8.82 -1.91
N VAL A 51 0.51 -7.84 -2.72
CA VAL A 51 0.75 -6.43 -2.47
C VAL A 51 -0.42 -5.86 -1.67
N GLY A 52 -0.10 -5.20 -0.56
CA GLY A 52 -1.09 -4.54 0.28
C GLY A 52 -0.71 -3.11 0.60
N ILE A 53 -1.71 -2.37 1.08
CA ILE A 53 -1.50 -1.09 1.74
C ILE A 53 -1.26 -1.35 3.21
N TYR A 54 -0.17 -0.80 3.73
CA TYR A 54 0.20 -0.87 5.13
C TYR A 54 0.20 0.52 5.73
N GLY A 55 -0.46 0.64 6.89
CA GLY A 55 -0.46 1.86 7.68
C GLY A 55 0.46 1.74 8.88
N HIS A 56 1.31 2.74 9.09
CA HIS A 56 1.92 3.00 10.38
C HIS A 56 1.00 3.97 11.12
N ILE A 57 0.46 3.54 12.25
CA ILE A 57 -0.49 4.33 13.03
C ILE A 57 0.29 4.90 14.22
N GLY A 58 0.61 6.19 14.19
CA GLY A 58 1.45 6.83 15.20
C GLY A 58 0.90 6.73 16.62
N PHE A 59 -0.42 6.51 16.76
CA PHE A 59 -1.05 6.22 18.05
C PHE A 59 -0.54 4.94 18.72
N LEU A 60 -0.14 3.96 17.92
CA LEU A 60 0.39 2.67 18.38
C LEU A 60 1.92 2.71 18.55
N ASP A 61 2.60 3.78 18.12
CA ASP A 61 4.04 3.91 18.21
C ASP A 61 4.47 4.76 19.43
N ARG A 62 4.86 4.09 20.53
CA ARG A 62 5.37 4.77 21.74
C ARG A 62 6.66 5.54 21.50
N ARG A 63 7.48 5.20 20.50
CA ARG A 63 8.74 5.88 20.20
C ARG A 63 8.52 7.25 19.54
N ASN A 64 7.34 7.45 18.96
CA ASN A 64 6.97 8.64 18.20
C ASN A 64 6.12 9.67 18.96
N MET A 65 6.02 9.58 20.29
CA MET A 65 5.36 10.64 21.08
C MET A 65 6.07 12.00 20.99
N THR A 66 7.34 12.05 20.53
CA THR A 66 8.15 13.27 20.47
C THR A 66 8.73 13.61 19.09
N ASN A 67 8.82 12.67 18.14
CA ASN A 67 9.38 12.92 16.79
C ASN A 67 8.42 12.43 15.70
N GLN A 68 7.41 13.24 15.40
CA GLN A 68 6.25 12.90 14.56
C GLN A 68 6.51 12.48 13.09
N ASN A 69 7.75 12.45 12.61
CA ASN A 69 8.02 12.57 11.17
C ASN A 69 8.63 11.34 10.48
N SER A 70 8.85 10.23 11.18
CA SER A 70 9.37 9.00 10.53
C SER A 70 8.69 7.75 11.08
N PRO A 71 8.11 6.88 10.25
CA PRO A 71 7.55 5.63 10.70
C PRO A 71 8.71 4.72 11.10
N SER A 72 8.63 4.07 12.25
CA SER A 72 9.65 3.09 12.61
C SER A 72 9.65 1.90 11.63
N GLU A 73 10.82 1.29 11.44
CA GLU A 73 11.00 0.12 10.55
C GLU A 73 10.09 -1.07 10.94
N ASP A 74 9.72 -1.12 12.22
CA ASP A 74 8.75 -2.04 12.81
C ASP A 74 7.52 -1.25 13.26
N GLY A 75 6.31 -1.67 12.88
CA GLY A 75 5.09 -0.95 13.28
C GLY A 75 4.02 -0.86 12.19
N TRP A 76 4.09 -1.71 11.18
CA TRP A 76 3.17 -1.69 10.05
C TRP A 76 1.94 -2.57 10.32
N VAL A 77 0.77 -2.04 10.03
CA VAL A 77 -0.52 -2.74 10.08
C VAL A 77 -1.02 -2.87 8.66
N ARG A 78 -1.33 -4.10 8.23
CA ARG A 78 -1.90 -4.33 6.90
C ARG A 78 -3.34 -3.81 6.88
N MET A 79 -3.67 -2.91 5.97
CA MET A 79 -5.04 -2.38 5.83
C MET A 79 -5.88 -3.30 4.94
N PHE A 80 -5.38 -3.62 3.74
CA PHE A 80 -6.00 -4.55 2.79
C PHE A 80 -5.02 -4.87 1.64
N GLU A 81 -5.30 -5.91 0.83
CA GLU A 81 -4.56 -6.19 -0.40
C GLU A 81 -5.11 -5.38 -1.57
N ILE A 82 -4.22 -4.89 -2.43
CA ILE A 82 -4.60 -4.10 -3.61
C ILE A 82 -5.47 -4.91 -4.57
N HIS A 83 -5.25 -6.23 -4.63
CA HIS A 83 -6.00 -7.12 -5.49
C HIS A 83 -7.52 -7.03 -5.25
N ASP A 84 -7.95 -7.03 -3.98
CA ASP A 84 -9.34 -6.88 -3.55
C ASP A 84 -9.98 -5.61 -4.15
N LEU A 85 -9.26 -4.48 -4.08
CA LEU A 85 -9.78 -3.18 -4.50
C LEU A 85 -9.88 -3.08 -6.03
N ARG A 86 -8.90 -3.64 -6.75
CA ARG A 86 -8.80 -3.56 -8.21
C ARG A 86 -9.89 -4.37 -8.92
N HIS A 87 -10.19 -5.57 -8.43
CA HIS A 87 -11.09 -6.50 -9.13
C HIS A 87 -12.51 -6.56 -8.55
N GLU A 88 -12.66 -6.46 -7.22
CA GLU A 88 -13.93 -6.79 -6.58
C GLU A 88 -14.76 -5.54 -6.21
N TYR A 89 -14.13 -4.55 -5.59
CA TYR A 89 -14.88 -3.55 -4.81
C TYR A 89 -14.81 -2.11 -5.29
N LYS A 90 -13.77 -1.74 -6.05
CA LYS A 90 -13.42 -0.37 -6.50
C LYS A 90 -13.18 0.67 -5.40
N SER A 91 -13.85 0.56 -4.25
CA SER A 91 -13.69 1.42 -3.08
C SER A 91 -13.77 0.61 -1.78
N ILE A 92 -12.98 0.99 -0.78
CA ILE A 92 -12.97 0.39 0.56
C ILE A 92 -12.84 1.51 1.59
N LEU A 93 -13.58 1.43 2.69
CA LEU A 93 -13.37 2.29 3.85
C LEU A 93 -12.77 1.48 5.00
N ILE A 94 -11.76 2.05 5.66
CA ILE A 94 -11.16 1.52 6.88
C ILE A 94 -11.35 2.55 7.98
N LYS A 95 -12.12 2.17 9.01
CA LYS A 95 -12.34 2.97 10.21
C LYS A 95 -11.51 2.40 11.36
N LEU A 96 -10.71 3.27 11.97
CA LEU A 96 -9.94 2.99 13.19
C LEU A 96 -10.58 3.79 14.32
N GLU A 97 -11.09 3.10 15.34
CA GLU A 97 -11.68 3.72 16.53
C GLU A 97 -10.89 3.36 17.78
N PHE A 98 -10.50 4.37 18.55
CA PHE A 98 -9.69 4.23 19.75
C PHE A 98 -10.44 4.73 20.98
N SER A 99 -10.24 4.02 22.10
CA SER A 99 -10.67 4.50 23.41
C SER A 99 -9.79 5.68 23.86
N ASN A 100 -10.35 6.60 24.66
CA ASN A 100 -9.58 7.74 25.21
C ASN A 100 -8.35 7.30 26.01
N ASP A 101 -8.48 6.23 26.78
CA ASP A 101 -7.38 5.67 27.57
C ASP A 101 -6.38 4.89 26.72
N ARG A 102 -6.63 4.80 25.41
CA ARG A 102 -5.82 4.14 24.40
C ARG A 102 -5.65 2.64 24.60
N LYS A 103 -6.46 2.01 25.45
CA LYS A 103 -6.35 0.57 25.78
C LYS A 103 -7.16 -0.34 24.86
N TYR A 104 -7.91 0.22 23.93
CA TYR A 104 -8.77 -0.54 23.05
C TYR A 104 -8.80 0.10 21.66
N LEU A 105 -8.66 -0.74 20.64
CA LEU A 105 -8.71 -0.40 19.24
C LEU A 105 -9.74 -1.28 18.55
N GLN A 106 -10.59 -0.67 17.75
CA GLN A 106 -11.48 -1.34 16.83
C GLN A 106 -11.15 -0.94 15.40
N VAL A 107 -10.97 -1.92 14.54
CA VAL A 107 -10.73 -1.75 13.11
C VAL A 107 -11.95 -2.28 12.38
N THR A 108 -12.63 -1.41 11.64
CA THR A 108 -13.80 -1.76 10.85
C THR A 108 -13.49 -1.54 9.38
N LYS A 109 -13.54 -2.60 8.57
CA LYS A 109 -13.46 -2.55 7.11
C LYS A 109 -14.87 -2.58 6.55
N ILE A 110 -15.20 -1.57 5.77
CA ILE A 110 -16.50 -1.39 5.13
C ILE A 110 -16.28 -1.41 3.64
N ILE A 111 -16.92 -2.37 2.98
CA ILE A 111 -16.93 -2.50 1.54
C ILE A 111 -18.33 -2.08 1.06
N PRO A 112 -18.47 -0.91 0.40
CA PRO A 112 -19.78 -0.38 0.04
C PRO A 112 -20.60 -1.37 -0.78
N ASN A 113 -21.82 -1.67 -0.30
CA ASN A 113 -22.77 -2.64 -0.89
C ASN A 113 -22.41 -4.13 -0.73
N TYR A 114 -21.35 -4.50 0.01
CA TYR A 114 -20.96 -5.89 0.23
C TYR A 114 -21.06 -6.29 1.69
N ASN A 115 -20.04 -5.96 2.48
CA ASN A 115 -19.94 -6.38 3.86
C ASN A 115 -19.22 -5.34 4.72
N GLU A 116 -19.47 -5.45 6.01
CA GLU A 116 -18.75 -4.75 7.05
C GLU A 116 -18.14 -5.80 7.98
N THR A 117 -16.82 -5.75 8.16
CA THR A 117 -16.10 -6.61 9.08
C THR A 117 -15.45 -5.75 10.16
N THR A 118 -15.57 -6.19 11.41
CA THR A 118 -15.00 -5.49 12.56
C THR A 118 -14.12 -6.45 13.34
N GLU A 119 -12.90 -6.00 13.63
CA GLU A 119 -11.96 -6.68 14.51
C GLU A 119 -11.56 -5.76 15.67
N CYS A 120 -11.44 -6.35 16.86
CA CYS A 120 -11.19 -5.61 18.08
C CYS A 120 -9.94 -6.10 18.80
N PHE A 121 -9.25 -5.17 19.44
CA PHE A 121 -7.95 -5.40 20.04
C PHE A 121 -7.83 -4.68 21.39
N ASN A 122 -7.37 -5.41 22.40
CA ASN A 122 -6.93 -4.83 23.67
C ASN A 122 -5.46 -4.46 23.57
N LEU A 123 -5.13 -3.23 23.97
CA LEU A 123 -3.80 -2.66 23.94
C LEU A 123 -3.27 -2.57 25.37
N ASP A 124 -2.20 -3.29 25.65
CA ASP A 124 -1.46 -3.19 26.90
C ASP A 124 -0.17 -2.39 26.68
N MET A 125 -0.17 -1.18 27.22
CA MET A 125 0.96 -0.24 27.18
C MET A 125 1.80 -0.26 28.47
N THR A 126 1.57 -1.20 29.38
CA THR A 126 2.22 -1.16 30.71
C THR A 126 3.69 -1.60 30.73
N ALA A 127 4.21 -2.19 29.65
CA ALA A 127 5.60 -2.63 29.52
C ALA A 127 6.38 -1.83 28.45
N ASP A 128 7.72 -1.96 28.42
CA ASP A 128 8.60 -1.40 27.37
C ASP A 128 8.21 -1.82 25.93
N ASN A 129 7.37 -2.85 25.79
CA ASN A 129 6.80 -3.32 24.53
C ASN A 129 5.27 -3.18 24.55
N LEU A 130 4.70 -2.57 23.49
CA LEU A 130 3.25 -2.60 23.25
C LEU A 130 2.83 -4.06 23.01
N LYS A 131 1.85 -4.54 23.78
CA LYS A 131 1.21 -5.84 23.51
C LYS A 131 -0.19 -5.61 22.97
N ILE A 132 -0.49 -6.28 21.87
CA ILE A 132 -1.80 -6.24 21.21
C ILE A 132 -2.43 -7.62 21.40
N ILE A 133 -3.63 -7.66 21.95
CA ILE A 133 -4.32 -8.90 22.27
C ILE A 133 -5.64 -8.89 21.50
N SER A 134 -5.89 -9.91 20.68
CA SER A 134 -7.14 -10.04 19.95
C SER A 134 -8.33 -10.16 20.92
N ASP A 135 -9.41 -9.43 20.66
CA ASP A 135 -10.72 -9.58 21.31
C ASP A 135 -11.77 -9.94 20.24
N PRO A 136 -11.91 -11.23 19.89
CA PRO A 136 -12.83 -11.68 18.85
C PRO A 136 -14.30 -11.36 19.15
N SER A 137 -14.64 -11.16 20.43
CA SER A 137 -16.00 -10.88 20.86
C SER A 137 -16.36 -9.40 20.77
N CYS A 138 -15.39 -8.52 20.53
CA CYS A 138 -15.56 -7.07 20.62
C CYS A 138 -16.31 -6.66 21.90
N SER A 139 -15.91 -7.26 23.03
CA SER A 139 -16.65 -7.22 24.30
C SER A 139 -16.84 -5.80 24.86
N LYS A 140 -15.95 -4.88 24.50
CA LYS A 140 -16.03 -3.47 24.86
C LYS A 140 -16.79 -2.71 23.78
N THR A 141 -17.91 -2.12 24.17
CA THR A 141 -18.63 -1.13 23.37
C THR A 141 -18.10 0.27 23.68
N PHE A 142 -17.77 1.03 22.64
CA PHE A 142 -17.51 2.46 22.78
C PHE A 142 -18.83 3.14 23.17
N SER A 143 -18.88 3.73 24.36
CA SER A 143 -20.05 4.53 24.74
C SER A 143 -20.08 5.79 23.88
N PRO A 144 -21.24 6.19 23.33
CA PRO A 144 -21.38 7.48 22.63
C PRO A 144 -20.99 8.68 23.51
N SER A 145 -20.99 8.50 24.84
CA SER A 145 -20.63 9.53 25.82
C SER A 145 -19.12 9.65 26.08
N THR A 146 -18.33 8.62 25.77
CA THR A 146 -16.88 8.69 25.85
C THR A 146 -16.36 9.27 24.55
N LYS A 147 -15.63 10.39 24.59
CA LYS A 147 -14.92 10.90 23.41
C LYS A 147 -14.12 9.73 22.82
N THR A 148 -14.35 9.34 21.58
CA THR A 148 -13.50 8.37 20.90
C THR A 148 -12.73 9.09 19.81
N HIS A 149 -11.52 8.63 19.58
CA HIS A 149 -10.75 9.11 18.44
C HIS A 149 -11.05 8.17 17.28
N LYS A 150 -11.59 8.74 16.20
CA LYS A 150 -11.89 7.99 14.98
C LYS A 150 -11.01 8.50 13.86
N ILE A 151 -10.43 7.61 13.08
CA ILE A 151 -9.74 7.93 11.83
C ILE A 151 -10.35 7.04 10.75
N ILE A 152 -10.86 7.66 9.70
CA ILE A 152 -11.55 6.99 8.60
C ILE A 152 -10.76 7.27 7.33
N PHE A 153 -10.24 6.19 6.74
CA PHE A 153 -9.66 6.20 5.43
C PHE A 153 -10.67 5.69 4.42
N LYS A 154 -10.81 6.39 3.31
CA LYS A 154 -11.52 5.90 2.13
C LYS A 154 -10.52 5.76 1.00
N PHE A 155 -10.48 4.58 0.39
CA PHE A 155 -9.61 4.24 -0.72
C PHE A 155 -10.43 3.99 -1.97
N GLU A 156 -9.93 4.41 -3.12
CA GLU A 156 -10.53 4.16 -4.42
C GLU A 156 -9.44 3.81 -5.45
N TYR A 157 -9.68 2.75 -6.23
CA TYR A 157 -8.75 2.36 -7.29
C TYR A 157 -8.96 3.20 -8.54
N VAL A 158 -7.86 3.75 -9.04
CA VAL A 158 -7.80 4.48 -10.31
C VAL A 158 -7.24 3.55 -11.37
N SER A 159 -8.05 3.27 -12.38
CA SER A 159 -7.66 2.39 -13.48
C SER A 159 -6.42 2.91 -14.24
N PRO A 160 -5.66 2.00 -14.89
CA PRO A 160 -4.49 2.38 -15.65
C PRO A 160 -4.75 3.43 -16.72
N THR A 161 -3.78 4.32 -16.92
CA THR A 161 -3.77 5.32 -18.00
C THR A 161 -2.40 5.33 -18.67
N ASN A 162 -2.25 6.09 -19.77
CA ASN A 162 -0.98 6.20 -20.50
C ASN A 162 0.20 6.68 -19.63
N HIS A 163 -0.07 7.33 -18.49
CA HIS A 163 0.94 7.83 -17.55
C HIS A 163 0.98 7.04 -16.22
N LEU A 164 0.02 6.15 -15.98
CA LEU A 164 -0.09 5.28 -14.82
C LEU A 164 -0.35 3.86 -15.33
N ILE A 165 0.70 3.19 -15.79
CA ILE A 165 0.60 1.92 -16.53
C ILE A 165 -0.03 0.80 -15.66
N LEU A 166 0.12 0.88 -14.34
CA LEU A 166 -0.44 -0.05 -13.35
C LEU A 166 -1.74 0.46 -12.70
N GLY A 167 -2.18 1.67 -13.01
CA GLY A 167 -3.14 2.39 -12.18
C GLY A 167 -2.54 2.79 -10.84
N ASP A 168 -3.38 3.27 -9.91
CA ASP A 168 -2.95 3.62 -8.55
C ASP A 168 -4.15 3.64 -7.59
N ILE A 169 -3.91 3.77 -6.29
CA ILE A 169 -4.95 3.99 -5.28
C ILE A 169 -4.91 5.43 -4.82
N ARG A 170 -6.07 6.09 -4.88
CA ARG A 170 -6.29 7.37 -4.23
C ARG A 170 -6.97 7.16 -2.90
N TYR A 171 -6.70 8.05 -1.95
CA TYR A 171 -7.38 8.01 -0.68
C TYR A 171 -7.75 9.39 -0.15
N ASN A 172 -8.75 9.42 0.70
CA ASN A 172 -9.01 10.55 1.57
C ASN A 172 -9.11 10.06 3.01
N VAL A 173 -8.75 10.93 3.94
CA VAL A 173 -8.74 10.63 5.37
C VAL A 173 -9.36 11.76 6.15
N LYS A 174 -10.27 11.41 7.05
CA LYS A 174 -10.86 12.32 8.03
C LYS A 174 -10.82 11.67 9.39
N GLY A 175 -10.92 12.46 10.44
CA GLY A 175 -11.03 11.92 11.78
C GLY A 175 -11.80 12.80 12.73
N THR A 176 -12.32 12.17 13.77
CA THR A 176 -13.03 12.86 14.84
C THR A 176 -12.07 13.07 16.00
N VAL A 177 -11.66 14.32 16.19
CA VAL A 177 -10.76 14.73 17.28
C VAL A 177 -11.55 15.65 18.20
N ASN A 178 -11.68 15.27 19.47
CA ASN A 178 -12.46 16.03 20.46
C ASN A 178 -13.92 16.33 20.07
N GLY A 179 -14.53 15.47 19.24
CA GLY A 179 -15.91 15.63 18.77
C GLY A 179 -16.07 16.54 17.54
N SER A 180 -14.97 17.04 16.96
CA SER A 180 -14.98 17.76 15.69
C SER A 180 -14.43 16.88 14.58
N CYS A 181 -15.07 16.93 13.41
CA CYS A 181 -14.60 16.27 12.20
C CYS A 181 -13.48 17.11 11.57
N GLU A 182 -12.29 16.55 11.51
CA GLU A 182 -11.10 17.18 10.96
C GLU A 182 -10.67 16.47 9.68
N GLN A 183 -10.30 17.27 8.67
CA GLN A 183 -9.74 16.79 7.42
C GLN A 183 -8.27 16.44 7.63
N GLY A 184 -7.87 15.23 7.21
CA GLY A 184 -6.47 14.86 7.23
C GLY A 184 -5.67 15.52 6.12
N LEU A 185 -4.40 15.81 6.40
CA LEU A 185 -3.46 16.41 5.46
C LEU A 185 -2.28 15.47 5.26
N ALA A 186 -2.00 15.12 4.01
CA ALA A 186 -0.84 14.35 3.61
C ALA A 186 0.29 15.27 3.13
N THR A 187 1.51 14.94 3.52
CA THR A 187 2.75 15.50 2.98
C THR A 187 3.57 14.34 2.43
N GLU A 188 4.01 14.47 1.18
CA GLU A 188 4.88 13.48 0.55
C GLU A 188 6.34 13.88 0.74
N ASP A 189 7.19 12.95 1.15
CA ASP A 189 8.63 13.16 1.16
C ASP A 189 9.17 13.08 -0.29
N PRO A 190 9.76 14.16 -0.82
CA PRO A 190 10.22 14.20 -2.21
C PRO A 190 11.40 13.27 -2.51
N ILE A 191 12.13 12.81 -1.48
CA ILE A 191 13.27 11.90 -1.64
C ILE A 191 12.80 10.45 -1.68
N THR A 192 11.85 10.12 -0.82
CA THR A 192 11.44 8.73 -0.60
C THR A 192 10.08 8.38 -1.17
N GLY A 193 9.27 9.35 -1.59
CA GLY A 193 7.89 9.18 -2.08
C GLY A 193 6.88 8.80 -0.99
N ASN A 194 7.29 8.89 0.28
CA ASN A 194 6.49 8.42 1.40
C ASN A 194 5.42 9.44 1.79
N SER A 195 4.18 8.96 1.92
CA SER A 195 3.07 9.78 2.39
C SER A 195 2.95 9.78 3.91
N TYR A 196 3.03 10.97 4.50
CA TYR A 196 2.86 11.26 5.93
C TYR A 196 1.58 12.04 6.15
N ILE A 197 0.70 11.53 6.99
CA ILE A 197 -0.66 12.00 7.15
C ILE A 197 -0.84 12.51 8.58
N MET A 198 -1.38 13.71 8.69
CA MET A 198 -1.77 14.34 9.95
C MET A 198 -3.29 14.48 10.01
N VAL A 199 -3.92 13.96 11.06
CA VAL A 199 -5.34 14.15 11.36
C VAL A 199 -5.45 14.67 12.79
N GLY A 200 -5.63 15.97 12.93
CA GLY A 200 -5.45 16.66 14.22
C GLY A 200 -4.08 16.39 14.82
N ASN A 201 -4.06 15.73 15.98
CA ASN A 201 -2.82 15.36 16.68
C ASN A 201 -2.32 13.95 16.36
N PHE A 202 -2.94 13.25 15.41
CA PHE A 202 -2.57 11.89 15.03
C PHE A 202 -1.71 11.89 13.77
N THR A 203 -0.56 11.24 13.86
CA THR A 203 0.31 10.96 12.72
C THR A 203 0.05 9.56 12.19
N THR A 204 0.07 9.40 10.89
CA THR A 204 0.02 8.08 10.24
C THR A 204 0.79 8.13 8.93
N ALA A 205 1.27 6.99 8.46
CA ALA A 205 1.89 6.87 7.15
C ALA A 205 1.30 5.68 6.41
N LEU A 206 1.14 5.81 5.09
CA LEU A 206 0.67 4.73 4.22
C LEU A 206 1.77 4.37 3.25
N ARG A 207 1.98 3.07 3.04
CA ARG A 207 2.93 2.55 2.06
C ARG A 207 2.42 1.28 1.40
N TYR A 208 2.87 1.05 0.18
CA TYR A 208 2.72 -0.26 -0.44
C TYR A 208 3.88 -1.16 -0.02
N TYR A 209 3.54 -2.41 0.29
CA TYR A 209 4.52 -3.45 0.52
C TYR A 209 4.02 -4.76 -0.09
N GLN A 210 4.95 -5.60 -0.52
CA GLN A 210 4.67 -7.00 -0.81
C GLN A 210 5.01 -7.86 0.41
N VAL A 211 4.15 -8.82 0.73
CA VAL A 211 4.49 -9.83 1.76
C VAL A 211 5.53 -10.78 1.19
N ARG A 212 6.64 -10.98 1.90
CA ARG A 212 7.71 -11.90 1.48
C ARG A 212 7.20 -13.33 1.31
N GLU A 213 7.76 -14.06 0.35
CA GLU A 213 7.21 -15.34 -0.08
C GLU A 213 7.03 -16.36 1.04
N ASP A 214 7.99 -16.40 1.97
CA ASP A 214 8.07 -17.28 3.12
C ASP A 214 7.06 -16.97 4.24
N PHE A 215 6.36 -15.84 4.17
CA PHE A 215 5.46 -15.38 5.22
C PHE A 215 3.98 -15.50 4.83
N GLN A 216 3.27 -16.49 5.37
CA GLN A 216 1.85 -16.71 5.11
C GLN A 216 0.97 -16.14 6.23
N ASN A 217 0.68 -14.83 6.17
CA ASN A 217 -0.31 -14.20 7.03
C ASN A 217 -1.13 -13.14 6.29
N ASN A 218 -2.45 -13.19 6.46
CA ASN A 218 -3.42 -12.34 5.76
C ASN A 218 -4.20 -11.38 6.69
N GLY A 219 -3.96 -11.43 8.01
CA GLY A 219 -4.61 -10.54 8.97
C GLY A 219 -4.07 -9.11 8.96
N TYR A 220 -4.73 -8.20 9.68
CA TYR A 220 -4.25 -6.83 9.91
C TYR A 220 -2.87 -6.82 10.60
N MET A 221 -2.63 -7.81 11.46
CA MET A 221 -1.42 -8.00 12.26
C MET A 221 -0.99 -9.47 12.24
N ILE A 222 0.21 -9.75 12.75
CA ILE A 222 0.85 -11.06 12.76
C ILE A 222 0.51 -11.78 14.07
N PRO A 223 0.14 -13.08 14.04
CA PRO A 223 0.06 -13.89 15.25
C PRO A 223 1.43 -13.96 15.95
N GLY A 224 1.50 -13.45 17.18
CA GLY A 224 2.68 -13.54 18.01
C GLY A 224 2.86 -14.93 18.62
N ASN A 225 4.07 -15.19 19.13
CA ASN A 225 4.41 -16.49 19.68
C ASN A 225 3.93 -16.63 21.14
N SER A 226 2.62 -16.84 21.33
CA SER A 226 2.00 -17.07 22.64
C SER A 226 0.92 -18.14 22.56
N THR A 227 1.03 -19.15 23.42
CA THR A 227 0.14 -20.32 23.43
C THR A 227 -1.10 -20.14 24.32
N HIS A 228 -1.12 -19.10 25.16
CA HIS A 228 -2.18 -18.89 26.16
C HIS A 228 -3.02 -17.64 25.88
N THR A 229 -2.48 -16.67 25.15
CA THR A 229 -3.16 -15.43 24.76
C THR A 229 -2.85 -15.15 23.29
N PRO A 230 -3.85 -14.84 22.45
CA PRO A 230 -3.64 -14.49 21.05
C PRO A 230 -3.02 -13.10 20.96
N ILE A 231 -1.72 -13.03 21.25
CA ILE A 231 -0.91 -11.83 21.12
C ILE A 231 -0.68 -11.60 19.62
N LEU A 232 -0.71 -10.34 19.21
CA LEU A 232 -0.48 -9.89 17.86
C LEU A 232 0.74 -8.98 17.81
N GLU A 233 1.48 -9.07 16.72
CA GLU A 233 2.70 -8.33 16.42
C GLU A 233 2.51 -7.51 15.14
N PHE A 234 3.24 -6.41 15.02
CA PHE A 234 3.24 -5.62 13.78
C PHE A 234 4.05 -6.29 12.68
N TYR A 235 3.71 -5.95 11.45
CA TYR A 235 4.61 -6.21 10.32
C TYR A 235 5.88 -5.36 10.47
N SER A 236 6.99 -5.97 10.05
CA SER A 236 8.33 -5.37 10.05
C SER A 236 8.79 -5.28 8.60
N SER A 237 9.27 -4.11 8.22
CA SER A 237 9.82 -3.86 6.88
C SER A 237 11.08 -4.68 6.58
N GLN A 238 11.79 -5.13 7.63
CA GLN A 238 13.03 -5.90 7.47
C GLN A 238 12.80 -7.42 7.43
N LYS A 239 11.74 -7.90 8.10
CA LYS A 239 11.50 -9.35 8.27
C LYS A 239 10.35 -9.89 7.43
N HIS A 240 9.24 -9.16 7.37
CA HIS A 240 7.97 -9.69 6.85
C HIS A 240 7.59 -9.09 5.50
N LEU A 241 8.07 -7.89 5.22
CA LEU A 241 7.70 -7.12 4.04
C LEU A 241 8.89 -6.94 3.10
N GLU A 242 8.57 -6.76 1.83
CA GLU A 242 9.48 -6.35 0.77
C GLU A 242 9.01 -5.00 0.21
N ASP A 243 9.96 -4.09 0.03
CA ASP A 243 9.69 -2.75 -0.49
C ASP A 243 9.10 -2.82 -1.90
N ILE A 244 7.99 -2.12 -2.14
CA ILE A 244 7.30 -2.20 -3.43
C ILE A 244 8.17 -1.75 -4.60
N THR A 245 9.19 -0.92 -4.36
CA THR A 245 10.12 -0.48 -5.39
C THR A 245 10.90 -1.64 -6.00
N SER A 246 11.15 -2.75 -5.28
CA SER A 246 11.76 -3.93 -5.91
C SER A 246 10.80 -4.67 -6.84
N VAL A 247 9.50 -4.61 -6.53
CA VAL A 247 8.41 -5.31 -7.24
C VAL A 247 7.96 -4.55 -8.48
N TRP A 248 7.79 -3.23 -8.39
CA TRP A 248 7.30 -2.38 -9.48
C TRP A 248 8.41 -1.84 -10.39
N LYS A 249 9.41 -2.69 -10.68
CA LYS A 249 10.44 -2.43 -11.68
C LYS A 249 10.00 -3.00 -13.02
N THR A 250 9.95 -2.13 -14.02
CA THR A 250 9.63 -2.49 -15.40
C THR A 250 10.77 -2.08 -16.35
N GLY A 251 10.77 -2.68 -17.54
CA GLY A 251 11.75 -2.41 -18.60
C GLY A 251 12.98 -3.34 -18.58
N PHE A 252 13.76 -3.29 -19.66
CA PHE A 252 14.96 -4.10 -19.83
C PHE A 252 15.94 -3.85 -18.67
N PHE A 253 16.32 -4.91 -17.96
CA PHE A 253 17.13 -4.87 -16.72
C PHE A 253 16.51 -4.13 -15.51
N GLY A 254 15.20 -3.87 -15.49
CA GLY A 254 14.51 -3.32 -14.31
C GLY A 254 14.86 -1.85 -13.99
N CYS A 255 15.27 -1.08 -15.00
CA CYS A 255 15.76 0.30 -14.80
C CYS A 255 14.67 1.39 -14.75
N LYS A 256 13.38 1.07 -14.87
CA LYS A 256 12.28 2.06 -14.76
C LYS A 256 11.25 1.62 -13.72
N TYR A 257 11.04 2.44 -12.70
CA TYR A 257 9.93 2.28 -11.76
C TYR A 257 8.64 2.76 -12.45
N SER A 258 7.59 1.96 -12.45
CA SER A 258 6.32 2.28 -13.14
C SER A 258 5.16 2.62 -12.21
N GLY A 259 5.36 2.55 -10.89
CA GLY A 259 4.32 2.79 -9.89
C GLY A 259 4.80 3.61 -8.69
N SER A 260 3.84 4.09 -7.92
CA SER A 260 4.00 4.93 -6.73
C SER A 260 4.50 4.10 -5.53
N VAL A 261 5.19 4.68 -4.55
CA VAL A 261 5.58 3.90 -3.34
C VAL A 261 4.50 3.91 -2.25
N SER A 262 3.56 4.86 -2.35
CA SER A 262 2.43 5.00 -1.46
C SER A 262 1.18 5.47 -2.24
N PRO A 263 -0.04 5.23 -1.70
CA PRO A 263 -1.25 5.82 -2.24
C PRO A 263 -1.19 7.35 -2.26
N HIS A 264 -1.92 7.98 -3.17
CA HIS A 264 -1.97 9.43 -3.28
C HIS A 264 -3.22 10.01 -2.62
N GLN A 265 -3.05 11.10 -1.85
CA GLN A 265 -4.20 11.76 -1.25
C GLN A 265 -5.01 12.53 -2.30
N ASP A 266 -6.32 12.36 -2.29
CA ASP A 266 -7.29 13.14 -3.05
C ASP A 266 -8.38 13.64 -2.09
N SER A 267 -8.25 14.87 -1.60
CA SER A 267 -9.20 15.45 -0.64
C SER A 267 -10.60 15.67 -1.24
N THR A 268 -10.76 15.56 -2.56
CA THR A 268 -12.07 15.69 -3.23
C THR A 268 -12.90 14.42 -3.12
N LEU A 269 -12.28 13.29 -2.77
CA LEU A 269 -12.98 12.03 -2.53
C LEU A 269 -13.90 12.18 -1.30
N SER A 270 -15.21 11.98 -1.51
CA SER A 270 -16.20 12.16 -0.44
C SER A 270 -16.02 11.12 0.67
N THR A 271 -15.57 11.57 1.84
CA THR A 271 -15.42 10.78 3.07
C THR A 271 -16.20 11.47 4.19
N ASP A 272 -16.95 10.69 4.97
CA ASP A 272 -17.70 11.17 6.14
C ASP A 272 -16.94 10.82 7.43
N CYS A 273 -17.11 11.63 8.48
CA CYS A 273 -16.62 11.33 9.82
C CYS A 273 -17.59 10.43 10.62
N ASP A 274 -18.87 10.37 10.22
CA ASP A 274 -19.93 9.64 10.92
C ASP A 274 -20.27 8.29 10.28
N VAL A 275 -19.25 7.60 9.75
CA VAL A 275 -19.34 6.25 9.19
C VAL A 275 -19.35 5.18 10.29
#